data_AF-A0A4Y1ZUM7-F1
#
_entry.id   AF-A0A4Y1ZUM7-F1
#
_cell.length_a   1.000
_cell.length_b   1.000
_cell.length_c   1.000
_cell.angle_alpha   90.00
_cell.angle_beta   90.00
_cell.angle_gamma   90.00
#
_symmetry.space_group_name_H-M   'P 1'
#
loop_
_entity.id
_entity.type
_entity.pdbx_description
1 polymer ?
#
loop_
_entity_poly.entity_id
_entity_poly.type
_entity_poly.pdbx_seq_one_letter_code
_entity_poly.pdbx_strand_id
1 'polypeptide(L)'
;MTEIIKQGWSESKDTGAVFLDVAKAFDKVWTKGLIYKLIQLKIPDALTKLLISYLTDRKFKVRVGKSLSTYKNIKAGIAQGSILAPLCYNIFINDIPRTPRTQLYLFADDTAILSTARNSTTILNDIQRHLNQLEEWLIKWKIKVNVEKSQAVFFSRKRNKPSAPTLNNQIIQWQNQSKYLGIILDQRLTFRPHIDHIKNNYRAAKARLYPILNKDSKMSTKNKLLIYKSILRPLISYAVPIWGIAANAHISKLESLQNVTLRQISKMPWFVRNKNIRQDLKILTLLDFFKKLATSFFNRIDNMDNIVIRSIPRYDPFHPVNKRRARRLLT
;
A
#
# COMPACT_ATOMS: atom_id res chain seq x y z
N MET A 1 8.61 5.62 -4.03
CA MET A 1 9.31 4.33 -3.75
C MET A 1 9.67 3.53 -5.00
N THR A 2 8.73 2.88 -5.71
CA THR A 2 9.08 1.97 -6.84
C THR A 2 9.87 2.63 -7.97
N GLU A 3 9.57 3.89 -8.28
CA GLU A 3 10.33 4.68 -9.25
C GLU A 3 11.77 4.94 -8.82
N ILE A 4 12.01 5.16 -7.54
CA ILE A 4 13.34 5.45 -6.98
C ILE A 4 14.19 4.19 -7.01
N ILE A 5 13.60 3.04 -6.66
CA ILE A 5 14.28 1.74 -6.75
C ILE A 5 14.70 1.46 -8.20
N LYS A 6 13.79 1.64 -9.16
CA LYS A 6 14.07 1.37 -10.59
C LYS A 6 15.08 2.34 -11.18
N GLN A 7 15.00 3.62 -10.83
CA GLN A 7 16.03 4.59 -11.22
C GLN A 7 17.38 4.23 -10.61
N GLY A 8 17.42 3.83 -9.33
CA GLY A 8 18.63 3.36 -8.67
C GLY A 8 19.29 2.24 -9.45
N TRP A 9 18.53 1.24 -9.92
CA TRP A 9 19.07 0.17 -10.75
C TRP A 9 19.67 0.66 -12.08
N SER A 10 19.04 1.64 -12.74
CA SER A 10 19.58 2.26 -13.96
C SER A 10 20.92 2.96 -13.71
N GLU A 11 21.15 3.45 -12.49
CA GLU A 11 22.39 4.11 -12.05
C GLU A 11 23.37 3.15 -11.35
N SER A 12 23.13 1.84 -11.45
CA SER A 12 23.92 0.78 -10.78
C SER A 12 23.98 0.92 -9.25
N LYS A 13 22.90 1.43 -8.65
CA LYS A 13 22.66 1.49 -7.20
C LYS A 13 21.68 0.40 -6.80
N ASP A 14 21.83 -0.07 -5.56
CA ASP A 14 20.91 -0.99 -4.89
C ASP A 14 20.07 -0.20 -3.87
N THR A 15 18.92 -0.74 -3.46
CA THR A 15 18.04 -0.08 -2.49
C THR A 15 17.67 -1.03 -1.36
N GLY A 16 17.93 -0.64 -0.11
CA GLY A 16 17.41 -1.30 1.07
C GLY A 16 16.13 -0.63 1.55
N ALA A 17 15.14 -1.43 1.94
CA ALA A 17 13.89 -0.97 2.50
C ALA A 17 13.57 -1.70 3.79
N VAL A 18 13.11 -0.97 4.80
CA VAL A 18 12.54 -1.52 6.03
C VAL A 18 11.10 -1.03 6.15
N PHE A 19 10.17 -1.98 6.31
CA PHE A 19 8.75 -1.76 6.51
C PHE A 19 8.42 -2.11 7.97
N LEU A 20 8.03 -1.12 8.75
CA LEU A 20 7.76 -1.27 10.18
C LEU A 20 6.26 -1.40 10.43
N ASP A 21 5.89 -2.35 11.30
CA ASP A 21 4.51 -2.57 11.75
C ASP A 21 4.30 -1.86 13.10
N VAL A 22 3.60 -0.72 13.09
CA VAL A 22 3.29 0.01 14.32
C VAL A 22 2.11 -0.65 15.04
N ALA A 23 2.37 -1.20 16.23
CA ALA A 23 1.40 -2.03 16.93
C ALA A 23 0.24 -1.20 17.51
N LYS A 24 -0.94 -1.28 16.87
CA LYS A 24 -2.16 -0.56 17.28
C LYS A 24 -1.96 0.95 17.34
N ALA A 25 -1.54 1.54 16.21
CA ALA A 25 -1.13 2.93 16.12
C ALA A 25 -2.14 3.93 16.71
N PHE A 26 -3.43 3.80 16.40
CA PHE A 26 -4.48 4.69 16.93
C PHE A 26 -4.83 4.41 18.40
N ASP A 27 -4.88 3.14 18.81
CA ASP A 27 -5.31 2.75 20.17
C ASP A 27 -4.26 3.05 21.24
N LYS A 28 -3.01 3.25 20.83
CA LYS A 28 -1.87 3.46 21.73
C LYS A 28 -1.33 4.88 21.74
N VAL A 29 -1.94 5.80 21.00
CA VAL A 29 -1.54 7.22 21.06
C VAL A 29 -1.58 7.69 22.52
N TRP A 30 -0.45 8.19 22.99
CA TRP A 30 -0.34 8.70 24.35
C TRP A 30 -0.97 10.09 24.44
N THR A 31 -2.17 10.18 25.02
CA THR A 31 -2.97 11.42 25.04
C THR A 31 -2.23 12.62 25.61
N LYS A 32 -1.49 12.46 26.73
CA LYS A 32 -0.70 13.56 27.30
C LYS A 32 0.42 14.00 26.36
N GLY A 33 1.07 13.07 25.67
CA GLY A 33 2.08 13.36 24.66
C GLY A 33 1.52 14.10 23.45
N LEU A 34 0.31 13.74 23.01
CA LEU A 34 -0.40 14.48 21.96
C LEU A 34 -0.73 15.91 22.39
N ILE A 35 -1.25 16.11 23.61
CA ILE A 35 -1.54 17.44 24.15
C ILE A 35 -0.27 18.30 24.22
N TYR A 36 0.84 17.72 24.68
CA TYR A 36 2.14 18.38 24.67
C TYR A 36 2.53 18.83 23.25
N LYS A 37 2.35 17.99 22.22
CA LYS A 37 2.63 18.35 20.82
C LYS A 37 1.70 19.45 20.30
N LEU A 38 0.42 19.45 20.67
CA LEU A 38 -0.51 20.53 20.30
C LEU A 38 -0.03 21.90 20.83
N ILE A 39 0.43 21.93 22.08
CA ILE A 39 0.99 23.14 22.72
C ILE A 39 2.29 23.57 22.02
N GLN A 40 3.19 22.63 21.72
CA GLN A 40 4.44 22.92 21.01
C GLN A 40 4.20 23.49 19.60
N LEU A 41 3.14 23.05 18.92
CA LEU A 41 2.72 23.59 17.62
C LEU A 41 2.01 24.95 17.71
N LYS A 42 1.89 25.53 18.92
CA LYS A 42 1.23 26.82 19.18
C LYS A 42 -0.20 26.88 18.65
N ILE A 43 -0.94 25.76 18.74
CA ILE A 43 -2.36 25.72 18.38
C ILE A 43 -3.16 26.54 19.42
N PRO A 44 -4.13 27.37 18.98
CA PRO A 44 -4.92 28.21 19.89
C PRO A 44 -5.49 27.46 21.08
N ASP A 45 -5.41 28.05 22.27
CA ASP A 45 -5.83 27.44 23.53
C ASP A 45 -7.27 26.93 23.51
N ALA A 46 -8.18 27.66 22.86
CA ALA A 46 -9.58 27.25 22.73
C ALA A 46 -9.71 25.90 21.99
N LEU A 47 -8.96 25.72 20.89
CA LEU A 47 -8.95 24.48 20.13
C LEU A 47 -8.24 23.36 20.89
N THR A 48 -7.13 23.67 21.56
CA THR A 48 -6.42 22.69 22.39
C THR A 48 -7.30 22.19 23.53
N LYS A 49 -8.03 23.07 24.22
CA LYS A 49 -9.02 22.70 25.27
C LYS A 49 -10.15 21.85 24.71
N LEU A 50 -10.66 22.17 23.52
CA LEU A 50 -11.67 21.35 22.84
C LEU A 50 -11.15 19.93 22.57
N LEU A 51 -9.94 19.81 22.00
CA LEU A 51 -9.31 18.50 21.75
C LEU A 51 -9.03 17.73 23.04
N ILE A 52 -8.60 18.41 24.11
CA ILE A 52 -8.44 17.78 25.43
C ILE A 52 -9.77 17.19 25.89
N SER A 53 -10.84 18.00 25.89
CA SER A 53 -12.18 17.56 26.31
C SER A 53 -12.67 16.35 25.51
N TYR A 54 -12.36 16.32 24.21
CA TYR A 54 -12.71 15.22 23.31
C TYR A 54 -11.93 13.93 23.62
N LEU A 55 -10.67 14.03 24.06
CA LEU A 55 -9.79 12.88 24.23
C LEU A 55 -9.83 12.29 25.66
N THR A 56 -10.19 13.08 26.66
CA THR A 56 -10.20 12.70 28.09
C THR A 56 -11.54 12.13 28.59
N ASP A 57 -11.52 11.41 29.72
CA ASP A 57 -12.66 10.74 30.38
C ASP A 57 -13.57 9.90 29.48
N ARG A 58 -13.03 9.36 28.38
CA ARG A 58 -13.79 8.46 27.52
C ARG A 58 -13.98 7.11 28.18
N LYS A 59 -15.21 6.59 28.12
CA LYS A 59 -15.61 5.29 28.68
C LYS A 59 -16.19 4.41 27.58
N PHE A 60 -16.00 3.10 27.70
CA PHE A 60 -16.60 2.13 26.79
C PHE A 60 -17.28 1.00 27.55
N LYS A 61 -18.17 0.30 26.85
CA LYS A 61 -18.80 -0.96 27.26
C LYS A 61 -18.75 -1.92 26.08
N VAL A 62 -18.69 -3.21 26.37
CA VAL A 62 -18.76 -4.28 25.37
C VAL A 62 -20.15 -4.89 25.41
N ARG A 63 -20.76 -5.08 24.24
CA ARG A 63 -22.04 -5.79 24.10
C ARG A 63 -21.80 -7.18 23.53
N VAL A 64 -22.30 -8.21 24.21
CA VAL A 64 -22.32 -9.60 23.71
C VAL A 64 -23.77 -10.07 23.73
N GLY A 65 -24.37 -10.22 22.55
CA GLY A 65 -25.81 -10.47 22.42
C GLY A 65 -26.62 -9.34 23.02
N LYS A 66 -27.43 -9.64 24.05
CA LYS A 66 -28.25 -8.67 24.79
C LYS A 66 -27.56 -8.10 26.04
N SER A 67 -26.43 -8.66 26.44
CA SER A 67 -25.75 -8.28 27.69
C SER A 67 -24.70 -7.19 27.43
N LEU A 68 -24.60 -6.24 28.37
CA LEU A 68 -23.62 -5.15 28.35
C LEU A 68 -22.66 -5.28 29.53
N SER A 69 -21.38 -5.05 29.30
CA SER A 69 -20.38 -4.97 30.37
C SER A 69 -20.56 -3.73 31.24
N THR A 70 -19.86 -3.68 32.36
CA THR A 70 -19.64 -2.44 33.13
C THR A 70 -18.82 -1.43 32.32
N TYR A 71 -18.95 -0.15 32.66
CA TYR A 71 -18.14 0.91 32.05
C TYR A 71 -16.66 0.69 32.39
N LYS A 72 -15.80 0.84 31.39
CA LYS A 72 -14.35 0.86 31.54
C LYS A 72 -13.78 2.15 30.97
N ASN A 73 -12.78 2.71 31.64
CA ASN A 73 -12.11 3.94 31.21
C ASN A 73 -11.09 3.64 30.12
N ILE A 74 -11.03 4.52 29.11
CA ILE A 74 -10.02 4.48 28.04
C ILE A 74 -8.80 5.26 28.51
N LYS A 75 -7.68 4.55 28.72
CA LYS A 75 -6.43 5.15 29.23
C LYS A 75 -5.52 5.74 28.14
N ALA A 76 -5.65 5.29 26.90
CA ALA A 76 -4.84 5.72 25.77
C ALA A 76 -5.60 5.55 24.45
N GLY A 77 -5.05 6.17 23.40
CA GLY A 77 -5.54 6.06 22.04
C GLY A 77 -6.51 7.16 21.64
N ILE A 78 -6.79 7.26 20.35
CA ILE A 78 -7.80 8.15 19.78
C ILE A 78 -8.98 7.29 19.31
N ALA A 79 -10.20 7.83 19.31
CA ALA A 79 -11.39 7.09 18.88
C ALA A 79 -11.30 6.70 17.40
N GLN A 80 -11.04 5.43 17.10
CA GLN A 80 -11.12 4.92 15.73
C GLN A 80 -12.51 5.15 15.14
N GLY A 81 -12.57 5.56 13.87
CA GLY A 81 -13.81 5.94 13.19
C GLY A 81 -14.25 7.39 13.43
N SER A 82 -13.58 8.14 14.31
CA SER A 82 -13.79 9.58 14.39
C SER A 82 -13.12 10.33 13.25
N ILE A 83 -13.74 11.44 12.84
CA ILE A 83 -13.20 12.34 11.79
C ILE A 83 -11.86 12.94 12.22
N LEU A 84 -11.67 13.17 13.53
CA LEU A 84 -10.46 13.79 14.08
C LEU A 84 -9.31 12.80 14.32
N ALA A 85 -9.56 11.48 14.35
CA ALA A 85 -8.51 10.50 14.64
C ALA A 85 -7.31 10.58 13.69
N PRO A 86 -7.48 10.64 12.35
CA PRO A 86 -6.35 10.77 11.42
C PRO A 86 -5.54 12.05 11.65
N LEU A 87 -6.21 13.18 11.92
CA LEU A 87 -5.55 14.46 12.16
C LEU A 87 -4.72 14.41 13.45
N CYS A 88 -5.32 13.95 14.55
CA CYS A 88 -4.63 13.80 15.83
C CYS A 88 -3.44 12.84 15.73
N TYR A 89 -3.57 11.76 14.94
CA TYR A 89 -2.47 10.84 14.71
C TYR A 89 -1.33 11.48 13.90
N ASN A 90 -1.66 12.22 12.82
CA ASN A 90 -0.66 12.94 12.04
C ASN A 90 0.11 13.97 12.88
N ILE A 91 -0.58 14.72 13.73
CA ILE A 91 0.04 15.64 14.69
C ILE A 91 0.96 14.87 15.64
N PHE A 92 0.50 13.71 16.12
CA PHE A 92 1.28 12.88 17.03
C PHE A 92 2.57 12.33 16.42
N ILE A 93 2.64 12.07 15.12
CA ILE A 93 3.84 11.55 14.46
C ILE A 93 4.64 12.62 13.69
N ASN A 94 4.23 13.89 13.75
CA ASN A 94 4.75 14.95 12.88
C ASN A 94 6.27 15.20 13.05
N ASP A 95 6.80 14.98 14.25
CA ASP A 95 8.21 15.14 14.62
C ASP A 95 9.02 13.83 14.53
N ILE A 96 8.50 12.81 13.83
CA ILE A 96 9.23 11.56 13.60
C ILE A 96 10.59 11.86 12.94
N PRO A 97 11.69 11.25 13.40
CA PRO A 97 13.04 11.58 12.92
C PRO A 97 13.15 11.36 11.42
N ARG A 98 13.89 12.26 10.76
CA ARG A 98 14.22 12.18 9.35
C ARG A 98 15.73 12.30 9.22
N THR A 99 16.34 11.48 8.37
CA THR A 99 17.78 11.53 8.09
C THR A 99 18.02 11.87 6.61
N PRO A 100 19.05 12.65 6.28
CA PRO A 100 19.28 13.13 4.91
C PRO A 100 19.63 12.02 3.91
N ARG A 101 20.12 10.86 4.39
CA ARG A 101 20.52 9.72 3.56
C ARG A 101 19.45 8.65 3.36
N THR A 102 18.27 8.86 3.95
CA THR A 102 17.16 7.92 3.80
C THR A 102 15.89 8.66 3.43
N GLN A 103 14.91 7.91 2.94
CA GLN A 103 13.58 8.41 2.64
C GLN A 103 12.60 7.73 3.56
N LEU A 104 11.80 8.53 4.26
CA LEU A 104 10.74 8.07 5.15
C LEU A 104 9.39 8.21 4.43
N TYR A 105 8.64 7.13 4.35
CA TYR A 105 7.28 7.08 3.85
C TYR A 105 6.34 6.69 4.99
N LEU A 106 5.33 7.52 5.23
CA LEU A 106 4.36 7.34 6.30
C LEU A 106 2.97 7.30 5.68
N PHE A 107 2.20 6.27 6.03
CA PHE A 107 0.80 6.17 5.67
C PHE A 107 0.04 5.54 6.82
N ALA A 108 -0.61 6.38 7.65
CA ALA A 108 -1.17 5.93 8.92
C ALA A 108 -0.12 5.12 9.71
N ASP A 109 -0.41 3.86 10.03
CA ASP A 109 0.45 2.93 10.75
C ASP A 109 1.56 2.29 9.91
N ASP A 110 1.44 2.32 8.58
CA ASP A 110 2.46 1.80 7.67
C ASP A 110 3.65 2.78 7.57
N THR A 111 4.79 2.39 8.13
CA THR A 111 6.04 3.16 8.08
C THR A 111 7.07 2.44 7.22
N ALA A 112 7.67 3.13 6.24
CA ALA A 112 8.74 2.57 5.43
C ALA A 112 9.96 3.49 5.35
N ILE A 113 11.14 2.93 5.55
CA ILE A 113 12.43 3.62 5.47
C ILE A 113 13.21 3.04 4.29
N LEU A 114 13.71 3.90 3.42
CA LEU A 114 14.43 3.54 2.20
C LEU A 114 15.82 4.17 2.17
N SER A 115 16.86 3.40 1.82
CA SER A 115 18.18 3.95 1.47
C SER A 115 18.65 3.37 0.13
N THR A 116 19.23 4.21 -0.73
CA THR A 116 19.72 3.83 -2.07
C THR A 116 21.17 4.26 -2.24
N ALA A 117 22.06 3.30 -2.47
CA ALA A 117 23.49 3.57 -2.68
C ALA A 117 24.15 2.48 -3.55
N ARG A 118 25.38 2.70 -4.01
CA ARG A 118 26.15 1.71 -4.79
C ARG A 118 26.70 0.57 -3.93
N ASN A 119 27.01 0.87 -2.67
CA ASN A 119 27.59 -0.08 -1.72
C ASN A 119 26.51 -0.55 -0.72
N SER A 120 26.35 -1.86 -0.58
CA SER A 120 25.39 -2.48 0.34
C SER A 120 25.66 -2.15 1.81
N THR A 121 26.92 -1.97 2.20
CA THR A 121 27.29 -1.59 3.58
C THR A 121 26.85 -0.16 3.90
N THR A 122 26.94 0.76 2.93
CA THR A 122 26.43 2.13 3.10
C THR A 122 24.92 2.14 3.30
N ILE A 123 24.18 1.34 2.53
CA ILE A 123 22.73 1.19 2.67
C ILE A 123 22.38 0.72 4.08
N LEU A 124 23.05 -0.31 4.57
CA LEU A 124 22.83 -0.84 5.92
C LEU A 124 23.14 0.23 6.98
N ASN A 125 24.28 0.90 6.88
CA ASN A 125 24.67 1.93 7.86
C ASN A 125 23.68 3.10 7.89
N ASP A 126 23.20 3.55 6.73
CA ASP A 126 22.23 4.63 6.64
C ASP A 126 20.88 4.22 7.25
N ILE A 127 20.41 2.99 6.97
CA ILE A 127 19.19 2.43 7.56
C ILE A 127 19.35 2.26 9.08
N GLN A 128 20.44 1.66 9.53
CA GLN A 128 20.68 1.39 10.96
C GLN A 128 20.76 2.69 11.75
N ARG A 129 21.44 3.72 11.23
CA ARG A 129 21.49 5.05 11.86
C ARG A 129 20.09 5.65 12.01
N HIS A 130 19.24 5.52 11.00
CA HIS A 130 17.86 5.97 11.09
C HIS A 130 17.09 5.15 12.14
N LEU A 131 17.20 3.82 12.12
CA LEU A 131 16.52 2.95 13.08
C LEU A 131 16.92 3.27 14.53
N ASN A 132 18.19 3.56 14.81
CA ASN A 132 18.65 3.96 16.14
C ASN A 132 17.99 5.27 16.62
N GLN A 133 17.95 6.29 15.77
CA GLN A 133 17.25 7.56 16.09
C GLN A 133 15.74 7.36 16.26
N LEU A 134 15.17 6.48 15.44
CA LEU A 134 13.76 6.12 15.53
C LEU A 134 13.47 5.37 16.83
N GLU A 135 14.34 4.48 17.27
CA GLU A 135 14.20 3.73 18.53
C GLU A 135 14.11 4.67 19.74
N GLU A 136 15.02 5.64 19.84
CA GLU A 136 14.97 6.67 20.89
C GLU A 136 13.64 7.45 20.86
N TRP A 137 13.18 7.83 19.66
CA TRP A 137 11.92 8.55 19.47
C TRP A 137 10.70 7.67 19.83
N LEU A 138 10.70 6.40 19.46
CA LEU A 138 9.65 5.42 19.79
C LEU A 138 9.53 5.25 21.31
N ILE A 139 10.66 5.14 22.02
CA ILE A 139 10.71 5.07 23.48
C ILE A 139 10.14 6.34 24.10
N LYS A 140 10.61 7.51 23.66
CA LYS A 140 10.17 8.83 24.14
C LYS A 140 8.65 9.01 24.02
N TRP A 141 8.07 8.62 22.88
CA TRP A 141 6.65 8.77 22.60
C TRP A 141 5.79 7.56 22.95
N LYS A 142 6.37 6.53 23.56
CA LYS A 142 5.70 5.30 24.01
C LYS A 142 5.00 4.55 22.87
N ILE A 143 5.60 4.58 21.68
CA ILE A 143 5.10 3.88 20.49
C ILE A 143 5.76 2.51 20.41
N LYS A 144 4.93 1.47 20.32
CA LYS A 144 5.42 0.09 20.21
C LYS A 144 5.43 -0.34 18.74
N VAL A 145 6.58 -0.80 18.25
CA VAL A 145 6.71 -1.46 16.94
C VAL A 145 6.72 -2.97 17.15
N ASN A 146 6.09 -3.71 16.25
CA ASN A 146 6.16 -5.15 16.20
C ASN A 146 7.30 -5.57 15.26
N VAL A 147 8.48 -5.83 15.83
CA VAL A 147 9.68 -6.17 15.05
C VAL A 147 9.50 -7.49 14.28
N GLU A 148 8.81 -8.47 14.86
CA GLU A 148 8.55 -9.77 14.21
C GLU A 148 7.67 -9.65 12.96
N LYS A 149 6.72 -8.71 12.97
CA LYS A 149 5.87 -8.41 11.80
C LYS A 149 6.52 -7.42 10.84
N SER A 150 7.55 -6.70 11.28
CA SER A 150 8.31 -5.79 10.45
C SER A 150 9.14 -6.58 9.44
N GLN A 151 9.30 -6.04 8.24
CA GLN A 151 9.96 -6.75 7.14
C GLN A 151 11.01 -5.85 6.50
N ALA A 152 12.15 -6.41 6.12
CA ALA A 152 13.13 -5.71 5.31
C ALA A 152 13.25 -6.36 3.93
N VAL A 153 13.40 -5.57 2.86
CA VAL A 153 13.63 -6.08 1.51
C VAL A 153 14.82 -5.35 0.89
N PHE A 154 15.77 -6.12 0.38
CA PHE A 154 16.97 -5.60 -0.29
C PHE A 154 16.81 -5.68 -1.81
N PHE A 155 16.33 -4.59 -2.41
CA PHE A 155 16.06 -4.46 -3.84
C PHE A 155 17.36 -4.33 -4.64
N SER A 156 17.90 -5.46 -5.09
CA SER A 156 19.14 -5.53 -5.85
C SER A 156 19.03 -6.53 -7.01
N ARG A 157 19.81 -6.28 -8.06
CA ARG A 157 20.06 -7.24 -9.14
C ARG A 157 21.16 -8.26 -8.79
N LYS A 158 21.94 -7.99 -7.75
CA LYS A 158 23.01 -8.85 -7.23
C LYS A 158 22.44 -9.91 -6.28
N ARG A 159 23.19 -10.99 -6.06
CA ARG A 159 22.81 -12.07 -5.14
C ARG A 159 23.16 -11.76 -3.69
N ASN A 160 24.25 -11.02 -3.46
CA ASN A 160 24.77 -10.75 -2.13
C ASN A 160 23.92 -9.70 -1.43
N LYS A 161 23.53 -9.99 -0.18
CA LYS A 161 22.82 -9.08 0.71
C LYS A 161 23.78 -8.67 1.84
N PRO A 162 23.70 -7.43 2.35
CA PRO A 162 24.43 -7.06 3.57
C PRO A 162 23.84 -7.80 4.78
N SER A 163 24.50 -7.66 5.94
CA SER A 163 23.90 -8.04 7.23
C SER A 163 22.53 -7.39 7.42
N ALA A 164 21.69 -8.03 8.23
CA ALA A 164 20.33 -7.56 8.49
C ALA A 164 20.33 -6.38 9.49
N PRO A 165 19.47 -5.37 9.30
CA PRO A 165 19.31 -4.29 10.27
C PRO A 165 18.64 -4.80 11.54
N THR A 166 18.85 -4.07 12.64
CA THR A 166 18.26 -4.37 13.95
C THR A 166 17.42 -3.21 14.47
N LEU A 167 16.40 -3.52 15.27
CA LEU A 167 15.57 -2.57 16.00
C LEU A 167 15.22 -3.17 17.36
N ASN A 168 15.39 -2.42 18.46
CA ASN A 168 15.20 -2.94 19.83
C ASN A 168 16.02 -4.21 20.09
N ASN A 169 17.27 -4.25 19.62
CA ASN A 169 18.16 -5.43 19.66
C ASN A 169 17.61 -6.71 18.98
N GLN A 170 16.55 -6.60 18.18
CA GLN A 170 15.99 -7.71 17.40
C GLN A 170 16.30 -7.53 15.92
N ILE A 171 16.62 -8.63 15.23
CA ILE A 171 17.01 -8.62 13.82
C ILE A 171 15.77 -8.55 12.92
N ILE A 172 15.75 -7.59 11.99
CA ILE A 172 14.75 -7.51 10.93
C ILE A 172 15.31 -8.21 9.68
N GLN A 173 14.91 -9.46 9.49
CA GLN A 173 15.45 -10.32 8.43
C GLN A 173 15.13 -9.80 7.02
N TRP A 174 16.10 -9.95 6.11
CA TRP A 174 15.91 -9.65 4.69
C TRP A 174 15.00 -10.68 4.00
N GLN A 175 13.76 -10.28 3.74
CA GLN A 175 12.80 -11.06 2.99
C GLN A 175 12.95 -10.86 1.48
N ASN A 176 12.46 -11.83 0.70
CA ASN A 176 12.44 -11.75 -0.77
C ASN A 176 11.26 -10.93 -1.31
N GLN A 177 10.26 -10.68 -0.47
CA GLN A 177 9.11 -9.86 -0.79
C GLN A 177 8.52 -9.24 0.49
N SER A 178 7.82 -8.12 0.34
CA SER A 178 7.02 -7.53 1.42
C SER A 178 5.72 -6.96 0.87
N LYS A 179 4.65 -7.03 1.67
CA LYS A 179 3.37 -6.40 1.33
C LYS A 179 3.33 -5.00 1.94
N TYR A 180 3.17 -3.99 1.10
CA TYR A 180 3.09 -2.59 1.51
C TYR A 180 1.94 -1.91 0.77
N LEU A 181 1.03 -1.25 1.49
CA LEU A 181 -0.16 -0.57 0.93
C LEU A 181 -0.99 -1.45 -0.02
N GLY A 182 -1.10 -2.74 0.29
CA GLY A 182 -1.84 -3.72 -0.51
C GLY A 182 -1.10 -4.27 -1.73
N ILE A 183 0.14 -3.84 -2.00
CA ILE A 183 0.96 -4.31 -3.12
C ILE A 183 2.08 -5.21 -2.57
N ILE A 184 2.33 -6.33 -3.25
CA ILE A 184 3.46 -7.21 -2.90
C ILE A 184 4.66 -6.79 -3.74
N LEU A 185 5.71 -6.29 -3.09
CA LEU A 185 6.96 -5.85 -3.69
C LEU A 185 7.98 -6.98 -3.53
N ASP A 186 8.33 -7.66 -4.62
CA ASP A 186 9.42 -8.64 -4.64
C ASP A 186 10.77 -7.97 -4.89
N GLN A 187 11.87 -8.63 -4.50
CA GLN A 187 13.24 -8.13 -4.57
C GLN A 187 13.62 -7.51 -5.93
N ARG A 188 13.04 -8.03 -7.02
CA ARG A 188 13.32 -7.63 -8.40
C ARG A 188 12.20 -6.80 -9.03
N LEU A 189 11.17 -6.42 -8.25
CA LEU A 189 9.97 -5.72 -8.70
C LEU A 189 9.38 -6.33 -9.98
N THR A 190 9.35 -7.66 -10.06
CA THR A 190 8.70 -8.40 -11.15
C THR A 190 7.18 -8.40 -11.01
N PHE A 191 6.69 -8.19 -9.78
CA PHE A 191 5.29 -8.27 -9.38
C PHE A 191 4.63 -9.63 -9.64
N ARG A 192 5.42 -10.69 -9.91
CA ARG A 192 4.88 -12.04 -10.11
C ARG A 192 4.11 -12.52 -8.86
N PRO A 193 4.67 -12.45 -7.63
CA PRO A 193 3.92 -12.86 -6.44
C PRO A 193 2.65 -12.04 -6.21
N HIS A 194 2.69 -10.74 -6.56
CA HIS A 194 1.53 -9.87 -6.50
C HIS A 194 0.40 -10.31 -7.44
N ILE A 195 0.73 -10.62 -8.70
CA ILE A 195 -0.23 -11.08 -9.70
C ILE A 195 -0.80 -12.45 -9.34
N ASP A 196 0.02 -13.36 -8.82
CA ASP A 196 -0.45 -14.66 -8.34
C ASP A 196 -1.41 -14.49 -7.13
N HIS A 197 -1.13 -13.56 -6.22
CA HIS A 197 -2.04 -13.20 -5.13
C HIS A 197 -3.37 -12.62 -5.65
N ILE A 198 -3.33 -11.67 -6.60
CA ILE A 198 -4.53 -11.12 -7.26
C ILE A 198 -5.37 -12.25 -7.88
N LYS A 199 -4.73 -13.16 -8.62
CA LYS A 199 -5.41 -14.29 -9.27
C LYS A 199 -6.13 -15.16 -8.26
N ASN A 200 -5.48 -15.49 -7.14
CA ASN A 200 -6.07 -16.32 -6.10
C ASN A 200 -7.25 -15.62 -5.43
N ASN A 201 -7.10 -14.34 -5.08
CA ASN A 201 -8.19 -13.54 -4.50
C ASN A 201 -9.37 -13.41 -5.46
N TYR A 202 -9.10 -13.18 -6.75
CA TYR A 202 -10.13 -13.12 -7.78
C TYR A 202 -10.88 -14.45 -7.90
N ARG A 203 -10.17 -15.58 -7.92
CA ARG A 203 -10.78 -16.91 -7.98
C ARG A 203 -11.66 -17.19 -6.76
N ALA A 204 -11.17 -16.86 -5.55
CA ALA A 204 -11.95 -17.01 -4.32
C ALA A 204 -13.20 -16.12 -4.30
N ALA A 205 -13.08 -14.85 -4.74
CA ALA A 205 -14.23 -13.96 -4.88
C ALA A 205 -15.22 -14.46 -5.91
N LYS A 206 -14.74 -14.90 -7.08
CA LYS A 206 -15.58 -15.46 -8.15
C LYS A 206 -16.31 -16.73 -7.68
N ALA A 207 -15.63 -17.62 -6.94
CA ALA A 207 -16.24 -18.84 -6.40
C ALA A 207 -17.40 -18.50 -5.45
N ARG A 208 -17.25 -17.52 -4.56
CA ARG A 208 -18.34 -17.05 -3.69
C ARG A 208 -19.51 -16.43 -4.47
N LEU A 209 -19.22 -15.78 -5.60
CA LEU A 209 -20.23 -15.21 -6.49
C LEU A 209 -20.76 -16.23 -7.52
N TYR A 210 -20.32 -17.49 -7.49
CA TYR A 210 -20.71 -18.49 -8.47
C TYR A 210 -22.22 -18.72 -8.55
N PRO A 211 -22.98 -18.84 -7.43
CA PRO A 211 -24.43 -19.08 -7.49
C PRO A 211 -25.21 -18.02 -8.28
N ILE A 212 -24.70 -16.79 -8.30
CA ILE A 212 -25.33 -15.67 -8.99
C ILE A 212 -24.71 -15.41 -10.38
N LEU A 213 -23.43 -15.73 -10.59
CA LEU A 213 -22.75 -15.53 -11.87
C LEU A 213 -22.80 -16.73 -12.81
N ASN A 214 -23.25 -17.90 -12.37
CA ASN A 214 -23.35 -19.10 -13.21
C ASN A 214 -24.32 -18.90 -14.38
N LYS A 215 -24.27 -19.84 -15.34
CA LYS A 215 -25.11 -19.78 -16.55
C LYS A 215 -26.59 -20.00 -16.23
N ASP A 216 -26.89 -20.74 -15.17
CA ASP A 216 -28.25 -21.14 -14.79
C ASP A 216 -28.97 -20.06 -13.97
N SER A 217 -28.23 -19.09 -13.43
CA SER A 217 -28.79 -17.98 -12.69
C SER A 217 -29.69 -17.13 -13.58
N LYS A 218 -30.91 -16.87 -13.08
CA LYS A 218 -31.95 -16.01 -13.66
C LYS A 218 -31.55 -14.52 -13.74
N MET A 219 -30.42 -14.13 -13.15
CA MET A 219 -29.97 -12.75 -13.18
C MET A 219 -29.61 -12.30 -14.61
N SER A 220 -30.03 -11.08 -14.96
CA SER A 220 -29.76 -10.49 -16.26
C SER A 220 -28.26 -10.32 -16.51
N THR A 221 -27.86 -10.39 -17.79
CA THR A 221 -26.47 -10.15 -18.22
C THR A 221 -25.97 -8.78 -17.76
N LYS A 222 -26.84 -7.76 -17.76
CA LYS A 222 -26.54 -6.40 -17.28
C LYS A 222 -26.12 -6.41 -15.81
N ASN A 223 -26.87 -7.09 -14.95
CA ASN A 223 -26.59 -7.16 -13.51
C ASN A 223 -25.36 -8.03 -13.22
N LYS A 224 -25.19 -9.15 -13.93
CA LYS A 224 -23.95 -9.96 -13.89
C LYS A 224 -22.72 -9.14 -14.26
N LEU A 225 -22.83 -8.32 -15.30
CA LEU A 225 -21.77 -7.43 -15.75
C LEU A 225 -21.48 -6.32 -14.72
N LEU A 226 -22.52 -5.78 -14.08
CA LEU A 226 -22.38 -4.81 -13.00
C LEU A 226 -21.56 -5.39 -11.85
N ILE A 227 -21.89 -6.60 -11.38
CA ILE A 227 -21.15 -7.32 -10.33
C ILE A 227 -19.68 -7.52 -10.72
N TYR A 228 -19.44 -7.95 -11.96
CA TYR A 228 -18.06 -8.07 -12.46
C TYR A 228 -17.33 -6.72 -12.39
N LYS A 229 -17.97 -5.64 -12.85
CA LYS A 229 -17.37 -4.30 -12.89
C LYS A 229 -17.13 -3.69 -11.51
N SER A 230 -17.96 -4.02 -10.51
CA SER A 230 -17.94 -3.42 -9.16
C SER A 230 -17.17 -4.25 -8.12
N ILE A 231 -17.11 -5.58 -8.26
CA ILE A 231 -16.47 -6.46 -7.28
C ILE A 231 -15.21 -7.11 -7.85
N LEU A 232 -15.33 -7.77 -9.01
CA LEU A 232 -14.25 -8.62 -9.53
C LEU A 232 -13.13 -7.83 -10.23
N ARG A 233 -13.48 -6.85 -11.07
CA ARG A 233 -12.52 -6.03 -11.80
C ARG A 233 -11.65 -5.16 -10.88
N PRO A 234 -12.18 -4.53 -9.80
CA PRO A 234 -11.34 -3.78 -8.86
C PRO A 234 -10.24 -4.61 -8.19
N LEU A 235 -10.47 -5.91 -7.93
CA LEU A 235 -9.43 -6.81 -7.40
C LEU A 235 -8.25 -6.94 -8.37
N ILE A 236 -8.52 -6.92 -9.67
CA ILE A 236 -7.51 -6.99 -10.72
C ILE A 236 -6.86 -5.63 -10.95
N SER A 237 -7.58 -4.51 -10.74
CA SER A 237 -7.13 -3.19 -11.16
C SER A 237 -6.57 -2.30 -10.06
N TYR A 238 -6.58 -2.77 -8.80
CA TYR A 238 -6.03 -2.02 -7.68
C TYR A 238 -4.55 -1.69 -7.92
N ALA A 239 -4.17 -0.42 -7.79
CA ALA A 239 -2.79 0.06 -7.92
C ALA A 239 -2.05 -0.29 -9.24
N VAL A 240 -2.79 -0.56 -10.32
CA VAL A 240 -2.24 -0.84 -11.66
C VAL A 240 -1.16 0.13 -12.12
N PRO A 241 -1.25 1.46 -11.92
CA PRO A 241 -0.20 2.38 -12.35
C PRO A 241 1.19 2.02 -11.81
N ILE A 242 1.29 1.26 -10.72
CA ILE A 242 2.55 0.86 -10.09
C ILE A 242 3.08 -0.46 -10.68
N TRP A 243 2.25 -1.49 -10.74
CA TRP A 243 2.67 -2.86 -11.10
C TRP A 243 2.29 -3.29 -12.52
N GLY A 244 1.46 -2.53 -13.22
CA GLY A 244 0.97 -2.86 -14.57
C GLY A 244 2.07 -2.95 -15.64
N ILE A 245 3.30 -2.56 -15.32
CA ILE A 245 4.50 -2.78 -16.14
C ILE A 245 5.06 -4.21 -16.04
N ALA A 246 4.41 -5.08 -15.27
CA ALA A 246 4.78 -6.49 -15.18
C ALA A 246 4.81 -7.14 -16.57
N ALA A 247 5.55 -8.25 -16.70
CA ALA A 247 5.69 -8.91 -18.00
C ALA A 247 4.32 -9.27 -18.61
N ASN A 248 4.17 -9.08 -19.92
CA ASN A 248 2.94 -9.37 -20.65
C ASN A 248 2.41 -10.78 -20.39
N ALA A 249 3.31 -11.77 -20.24
CA ALA A 249 2.93 -13.14 -19.87
C ALA A 249 2.15 -13.23 -18.54
N HIS A 250 2.43 -12.36 -17.56
CA HIS A 250 1.68 -12.30 -16.31
C HIS A 250 0.33 -11.57 -16.50
N ILE A 251 0.30 -10.49 -17.27
CA ILE A 251 -0.94 -9.75 -17.59
C ILE A 251 -1.92 -10.65 -18.37
N SER A 252 -1.44 -11.43 -19.33
CA SER A 252 -2.26 -12.38 -20.10
C SER A 252 -2.96 -13.43 -19.21
N LYS A 253 -2.37 -13.80 -18.07
CA LYS A 253 -3.03 -14.67 -17.09
C LYS A 253 -4.23 -14.00 -16.43
N LEU A 254 -4.14 -12.71 -16.13
CA LEU A 254 -5.27 -11.93 -15.61
C LEU A 254 -6.33 -11.71 -16.69
N GLU A 255 -5.91 -11.46 -17.94
CA GLU A 255 -6.83 -11.30 -19.08
C GLU A 255 -7.64 -12.58 -19.31
N SER A 256 -7.02 -13.74 -19.13
CA SER A 256 -7.70 -15.03 -19.16
C SER A 256 -8.81 -15.11 -18.10
N LEU A 257 -8.59 -14.60 -16.88
CA LEU A 257 -9.63 -14.56 -15.83
C LEU A 257 -10.81 -13.66 -16.21
N GLN A 258 -10.54 -12.51 -16.84
CA GLN A 258 -11.58 -11.64 -17.39
C GLN A 258 -12.37 -12.38 -18.47
N ASN A 259 -11.68 -12.96 -19.45
CA ASN A 259 -12.32 -13.62 -20.59
C ASN A 259 -13.20 -14.82 -20.17
N VAL A 260 -12.71 -15.64 -19.23
CA VAL A 260 -13.51 -16.76 -18.68
C VAL A 260 -14.76 -16.25 -17.96
N THR A 261 -14.65 -15.16 -17.19
CA THR A 261 -15.82 -14.58 -16.50
C THR A 261 -16.80 -13.93 -17.48
N LEU A 262 -16.33 -13.18 -18.47
CA LEU A 262 -17.21 -12.58 -19.48
C LEU A 262 -17.96 -13.65 -20.28
N ARG A 263 -17.28 -14.74 -20.68
CA ARG A 263 -17.91 -15.88 -21.35
C ARG A 263 -18.99 -16.55 -20.50
N GLN A 264 -18.74 -16.69 -19.20
CA GLN A 264 -19.72 -17.22 -18.26
C GLN A 264 -20.95 -16.30 -18.15
N ILE A 265 -20.73 -14.99 -18.08
CA ILE A 265 -21.79 -13.97 -18.00
C ILE A 265 -22.64 -13.93 -19.27
N SER A 266 -22.02 -14.01 -20.45
CA SER A 266 -22.73 -13.98 -21.74
C SER A 266 -23.30 -15.35 -22.16
N LYS A 267 -23.06 -16.41 -21.38
CA LYS A 267 -23.44 -17.80 -21.70
C LYS A 267 -22.91 -18.29 -23.06
N MET A 268 -21.82 -17.72 -23.56
CA MET A 268 -21.29 -18.07 -24.89
C MET A 268 -20.53 -19.42 -24.90
N PRO A 269 -20.67 -20.23 -25.96
CA PRO A 269 -19.94 -21.50 -26.11
C PRO A 269 -18.46 -21.25 -26.41
N TRP A 270 -17.61 -22.26 -26.26
CA TRP A 270 -16.14 -22.13 -26.27
C TRP A 270 -15.58 -21.58 -27.60
N PHE A 271 -16.20 -21.91 -28.73
CA PHE A 271 -15.73 -21.53 -30.07
C PHE A 271 -15.96 -20.04 -30.41
N VAL A 272 -16.83 -19.34 -29.67
CA VAL A 272 -17.02 -17.89 -29.87
C VAL A 272 -15.75 -17.17 -29.44
N ARG A 273 -15.17 -16.35 -30.33
CA ARG A 273 -13.94 -15.61 -30.06
C ARG A 273 -14.13 -14.63 -28.88
N ASN A 274 -13.16 -14.59 -27.96
CA ASN A 274 -13.20 -13.66 -26.81
C ASN A 274 -13.31 -12.19 -27.24
N LYS A 275 -12.77 -11.82 -28.41
CA LYS A 275 -12.85 -10.47 -28.99
C LYS A 275 -14.31 -10.06 -29.20
N ASN A 276 -15.13 -10.94 -29.78
CA ASN A 276 -16.54 -10.67 -30.08
C ASN A 276 -17.32 -10.48 -28.77
N ILE A 277 -17.14 -11.38 -27.79
CA ILE A 277 -17.78 -11.26 -26.45
C ILE A 277 -17.47 -9.91 -25.80
N ARG A 278 -16.21 -9.45 -25.89
CA ARG A 278 -15.80 -8.15 -25.34
C ARG A 278 -16.45 -6.97 -26.08
N GLN A 279 -16.55 -7.05 -27.41
CA GLN A 279 -17.21 -6.02 -28.22
C GLN A 279 -18.70 -5.92 -27.88
N ASP A 280 -19.40 -7.06 -27.81
CA ASP A 280 -20.83 -7.13 -27.50
C ASP A 280 -21.13 -6.58 -26.09
N LEU A 281 -20.31 -6.95 -25.10
CA LEU A 281 -20.44 -6.48 -23.72
C LEU A 281 -19.86 -5.08 -23.47
N LYS A 282 -19.25 -4.46 -24.49
CA LYS A 282 -18.54 -3.17 -24.42
C LYS A 282 -17.50 -3.15 -23.29
N ILE A 283 -16.66 -4.19 -23.23
CA ILE A 283 -15.58 -4.35 -22.25
C ILE A 283 -14.21 -4.25 -22.93
N LEU A 284 -13.37 -3.36 -22.43
CA LEU A 284 -11.98 -3.21 -22.88
C LEU A 284 -11.14 -4.45 -22.56
N THR A 285 -10.04 -4.64 -23.28
CA THR A 285 -8.98 -5.54 -22.82
C THR A 285 -8.46 -5.06 -21.47
N LEU A 286 -7.87 -5.96 -20.68
CA LEU A 286 -7.26 -5.51 -19.42
C LEU A 286 -6.12 -4.53 -19.67
N LEU A 287 -5.33 -4.74 -20.73
CA LEU A 287 -4.26 -3.84 -21.09
C LEU A 287 -4.79 -2.42 -21.39
N ASP A 288 -5.81 -2.29 -22.23
CA ASP A 288 -6.40 -0.98 -22.55
C ASP A 288 -7.03 -0.32 -21.32
N PHE A 289 -7.68 -1.12 -20.47
CA PHE A 289 -8.23 -0.64 -19.20
C PHE A 289 -7.12 -0.15 -18.26
N PHE A 290 -6.00 -0.87 -18.19
CA PHE A 290 -4.83 -0.48 -17.39
C PHE A 290 -4.19 0.80 -17.93
N LYS A 291 -4.06 0.94 -19.26
CA LYS A 291 -3.60 2.18 -19.90
C LYS A 291 -4.50 3.35 -19.54
N LYS A 292 -5.82 3.18 -19.57
CA LYS A 292 -6.79 4.21 -19.16
C LYS A 292 -6.60 4.62 -17.69
N LEU A 293 -6.44 3.66 -16.78
CA LEU A 293 -6.19 3.94 -15.36
C LEU A 293 -4.85 4.64 -15.13
N ALA A 294 -3.80 4.19 -15.81
CA ALA A 294 -2.48 4.81 -15.76
C ALA A 294 -2.52 6.26 -16.26
N THR A 295 -3.18 6.51 -17.39
CA THR A 295 -3.36 7.86 -17.96
C THR A 295 -4.07 8.79 -16.99
N SER A 296 -5.21 8.36 -16.44
CA SER A 296 -5.93 9.17 -15.44
C SER A 296 -5.10 9.41 -14.18
N PHE A 297 -4.29 8.44 -13.75
CA PHE A 297 -3.46 8.56 -12.57
C PHE A 297 -2.30 9.53 -12.76
N PHE A 298 -1.55 9.38 -13.86
CA PHE A 298 -0.40 10.23 -14.15
C PHE A 298 -0.80 11.66 -14.52
N ASN A 299 -1.92 11.87 -15.23
CA ASN A 299 -2.43 13.23 -15.49
C ASN A 299 -2.80 13.95 -14.19
N ARG A 300 -3.40 13.24 -13.22
CA ARG A 300 -3.69 13.82 -11.90
C ARG A 300 -2.40 14.18 -11.15
N ILE A 301 -1.41 13.30 -11.20
CA ILE A 301 -0.09 13.54 -10.59
C ILE A 301 0.59 14.76 -11.20
N ASP A 302 0.56 14.89 -12.53
CA ASP A 302 1.24 15.98 -13.23
C ASP A 302 0.55 17.34 -12.99
N ASN A 303 -0.76 17.32 -12.70
CA ASN A 303 -1.56 18.52 -12.36
C ASN A 303 -1.60 18.84 -10.86
N MET A 304 -0.95 18.06 -9.99
CA MET A 304 -0.97 18.30 -8.54
C MET A 304 0.16 19.25 -8.11
N ASP A 305 -0.21 20.32 -7.41
CA ASP A 305 0.72 21.26 -6.77
C ASP A 305 1.24 20.78 -5.42
N ASN A 306 1.64 19.51 -5.34
CA ASN A 306 2.27 18.95 -4.14
C ASN A 306 3.78 18.81 -4.35
N ILE A 307 4.57 19.44 -3.46
CA ILE A 307 6.04 19.45 -3.50
C ILE A 307 6.61 18.02 -3.50
N VAL A 308 6.03 17.12 -2.70
CA VAL A 308 6.48 15.72 -2.60
C VAL A 308 6.23 14.98 -3.92
N ILE A 309 5.13 15.28 -4.61
CA ILE A 309 4.83 14.69 -5.91
C ILE A 309 5.79 15.22 -6.98
N ARG A 310 6.11 16.52 -6.95
CA ARG A 310 7.10 17.12 -7.86
C ARG A 310 8.51 16.53 -7.69
N SER A 311 8.87 16.01 -6.51
CA SER A 311 10.14 15.31 -6.28
C SER A 311 10.21 13.90 -6.89
N ILE A 312 9.10 13.35 -7.40
CA ILE A 312 9.14 12.06 -8.09
C ILE A 312 9.97 12.22 -9.37
N PRO A 313 10.94 11.33 -9.62
CA PRO A 313 11.79 11.44 -10.79
C PRO A 313 11.00 11.46 -12.11
N ARG A 314 11.20 12.51 -12.91
CA ARG A 314 10.68 12.61 -14.27
C ARG A 314 11.61 11.89 -15.24
N TYR A 315 11.03 11.22 -16.23
CA TYR A 315 11.77 10.52 -17.27
C TYR A 315 10.91 10.38 -18.51
N ASP A 316 11.56 10.25 -19.65
CA ASP A 316 10.88 9.90 -20.90
C ASP A 316 10.49 8.41 -20.87
N PRO A 317 9.18 8.07 -20.93
CA PRO A 317 8.72 6.68 -20.98
C PRO A 317 9.03 5.99 -22.33
N PHE A 318 9.37 6.75 -23.38
CA PHE A 318 9.73 6.19 -24.69
C PHE A 318 11.18 5.71 -24.74
N HIS A 319 12.05 6.23 -23.86
CA HIS A 319 13.45 5.86 -23.80
C HIS A 319 13.68 4.35 -23.46
N PRO A 320 14.54 3.62 -24.19
CA PRO A 320 14.71 2.17 -24.05
C PRO A 320 15.11 1.67 -22.65
N VAL A 321 15.87 2.48 -21.91
CA VAL A 321 16.33 2.14 -20.53
C VAL A 321 15.16 2.14 -19.53
N ASN A 322 14.07 2.86 -19.83
CA ASN A 322 12.92 3.02 -18.94
C ASN A 322 11.80 1.99 -19.18
N LYS A 323 12.04 0.95 -19.99
CA LYS A 323 11.06 -0.09 -20.37
C LYS A 323 10.35 -0.77 -19.20
N ARG A 324 10.92 -0.74 -17.99
CA ARG A 324 10.33 -1.36 -16.79
C ARG A 324 9.82 -0.34 -15.77
N ARG A 325 9.73 0.95 -16.10
CA ARG A 325 9.26 2.01 -15.18
C ARG A 325 7.79 2.34 -15.42
N ALA A 326 7.08 2.79 -14.38
CA ALA A 326 5.62 2.83 -14.30
C ALA A 326 4.94 3.61 -15.45
N ARG A 327 5.48 4.77 -15.85
CA ARG A 327 4.97 5.61 -16.95
C ARG A 327 5.05 4.93 -18.32
N ARG A 328 5.78 3.81 -18.45
CA ARG A 328 5.77 2.99 -19.68
C ARG A 328 4.37 2.42 -19.99
N LEU A 329 3.48 2.32 -19.01
CA LEU A 329 2.07 1.99 -19.25
C LEU A 329 1.34 3.00 -20.14
N LEU A 330 1.86 4.22 -20.31
CA LEU A 330 1.27 5.24 -21.17
C LEU A 330 1.56 5.01 -22.66
N THR A 331 2.58 4.20 -22.95
CA THR A 331 2.98 3.82 -24.31
C THR A 331 2.29 2.51 -24.69
#